data_AF-A0A1Q7YJF7-F1
#
_entry.id   AF-A0A1Q7YJF7-F1
#
_cell.length_a   1.000
_cell.length_b   1.000
_cell.length_c   1.000
_cell.angle_alpha   90.00
_cell.angle_beta   90.00
_cell.angle_gamma   90.00
#
_symmetry.space_group_name_H-M   'P 1'
#
loop_
_entity.id
_entity.type
_entity.pdbx_description
1 polymer ?
#
loop_
_entity_poly.entity_id
_entity_poly.type
_entity_poly.pdbx_seq_one_letter_code
_entity_poly.pdbx_strand_id
1 'polypeptide(L)'
;MTIETGMPAEFIQLPEETQEGKEEQAGNYSFLAFLKAHKSKILLLLSIAFIIRFTFAVISPPAVNDALGRYIATANNILDGHGFSIDTSAPYTPGEATVPFYPLFVAACYAVFGRHEMAVKLPQIFIDLASCLLVAFISFTIAPMRLKRRAAVYTLIISGVFSWFSFVWTSYVLTETLAIFLTLSATTLSILALKSGSKENRYWFGAGAVCGLALLTRPDSLLLTVAIILFLLIPAARRRLRQRVLNISSFCLAVALLLSPWVVRNYITLGEFQPLASEYGFARPAFMPTGYLWWLRTWVVDEKYAENIFGASFAPDANVFFDPAQLPDTAFDSAEEHSRVNELIANYNRLGRFTPEIDRGFRAIAWERIRRAPVRFLLIVPFKRIASMWLTGTVTNHPNQYFQLGSTLLYRLQISNWMNEQQTLNLLLIIKTLSVLPLILCGLVGFALCRNNRTVLLLILSIIGIRTIFMAYHYAPEPRYMVEIYPYLSASCGVTMAVVWARARRLKQKKSDGAHFALFNSQ
;
A
#
# COMPACT_ATOMS: atom_id res chain seq x y z
N MET A 1 -19.90 31.32 15.13
CA MET A 1 -20.73 30.12 14.97
C MET A 1 -19.82 28.90 15.08
N THR A 2 -19.68 28.41 16.29
CA THR A 2 -18.95 27.18 16.64
C THR A 2 -19.84 25.99 16.28
N ILE A 3 -19.40 25.14 15.36
CA ILE A 3 -20.05 23.86 15.10
C ILE A 3 -19.63 22.93 16.22
N GLU A 4 -20.50 22.78 17.22
CA GLU A 4 -20.41 21.73 18.22
C GLU A 4 -20.59 20.38 17.54
N THR A 5 -19.50 19.64 17.38
CA THR A 5 -19.55 18.22 17.03
C THR A 5 -20.20 17.48 18.20
N GLY A 6 -21.44 17.01 18.03
CA GLY A 6 -22.22 16.27 19.03
C GLY A 6 -21.69 14.88 19.38
N MET A 7 -20.40 14.75 19.69
CA MET A 7 -19.87 13.58 20.40
C MET A 7 -19.91 13.88 21.91
N PRO A 8 -20.51 13.01 22.75
CA PRO A 8 -20.55 13.21 24.19
C PRO A 8 -19.13 13.41 24.75
N ALA A 9 -18.95 14.41 25.61
CA ALA A 9 -17.65 14.76 26.22
C ALA A 9 -16.97 13.57 26.94
N GLU A 10 -17.75 12.59 27.39
CA GLU A 10 -17.28 11.32 27.96
C GLU A 10 -16.46 10.46 26.99
N PHE A 11 -16.63 10.60 25.67
CA PHE A 11 -15.79 9.88 24.69
C PHE A 11 -14.35 10.42 24.60
N ILE A 12 -14.13 11.66 25.04
CA ILE A 12 -12.86 12.38 24.87
C ILE A 12 -11.99 12.34 26.13
N GLN A 13 -12.58 12.13 27.31
CA GLN A 13 -11.81 12.07 28.56
C GLN A 13 -11.08 10.72 28.72
N LEU A 14 -9.75 10.82 28.88
CA LEU A 14 -8.90 9.66 29.17
C LEU A 14 -9.16 9.20 30.61
N PRO A 15 -9.46 7.92 30.84
CA PRO A 15 -9.91 7.48 32.16
C PRO A 15 -8.81 7.54 33.30
N GLU A 16 -9.18 7.74 34.59
CA GLU A 16 -8.30 7.88 35.81
C GLU A 16 -7.70 6.58 36.41
N GLU A 17 -6.56 6.64 37.10
CA GLU A 17 -5.60 5.54 37.40
C GLU A 17 -6.14 4.26 38.10
N THR A 18 -5.67 3.09 37.64
CA THR A 18 -5.75 1.78 38.33
C THR A 18 -4.37 1.40 38.90
N GLN A 19 -4.28 0.55 39.95
CA GLN A 19 -2.99 0.13 40.57
C GLN A 19 -1.97 -0.47 39.58
N GLU A 20 -2.43 -1.21 38.57
CA GLU A 20 -1.61 -1.70 37.44
C GLU A 20 -0.95 -0.54 36.63
N GLY A 21 -1.60 0.63 36.62
CA GLY A 21 -1.12 1.86 35.98
C GLY A 21 0.01 2.56 36.76
N LYS A 22 0.12 2.30 38.07
CA LYS A 22 1.22 2.82 38.91
C LYS A 22 2.53 2.04 38.69
N GLU A 23 2.46 0.72 38.49
CA GLU A 23 3.62 -0.07 38.05
C GLU A 23 4.00 0.22 36.58
N GLU A 24 3.02 0.53 35.71
CA GLU A 24 3.28 0.93 34.32
C GLU A 24 4.01 2.29 34.18
N GLN A 25 3.95 3.19 35.17
CA GLN A 25 4.60 4.52 35.15
C GLN A 25 6.11 4.50 35.48
N ALA A 26 6.60 3.52 36.21
CA ALA A 26 7.99 3.50 36.70
C ALA A 26 9.06 3.11 35.65
N GLY A 27 8.64 2.62 34.47
CA GLY A 27 9.55 2.08 33.45
C GLY A 27 9.81 3.02 32.27
N ASN A 28 11.08 3.35 32.05
CA ASN A 28 11.64 4.09 30.92
C ASN A 28 10.81 3.92 29.61
N TYR A 29 10.13 4.98 29.15
CA TYR A 29 9.14 4.97 28.03
C TYR A 29 9.75 4.79 26.63
N SER A 30 10.83 4.02 26.51
CA SER A 30 11.41 3.70 25.20
C SER A 30 10.74 2.47 24.59
N PHE A 31 10.61 2.45 23.27
CA PHE A 31 10.12 1.27 22.55
C PHE A 31 11.01 0.05 22.79
N LEU A 32 12.33 0.25 22.91
CA LEU A 32 13.28 -0.81 23.24
C LEU A 32 13.02 -1.41 24.62
N ALA A 33 12.71 -0.60 25.63
CA ALA A 33 12.32 -1.10 26.95
C ALA A 33 11.00 -1.88 26.88
N PHE A 34 10.03 -1.43 26.07
CA PHE A 34 8.81 -2.19 25.79
C PHE A 34 9.12 -3.56 25.18
N LEU A 35 9.96 -3.63 24.14
CA LEU A 35 10.34 -4.88 23.50
C LEU A 35 11.00 -5.85 24.49
N LYS A 36 11.92 -5.36 25.33
CA LYS A 36 12.59 -6.17 26.36
C LYS A 36 11.59 -6.68 27.41
N ALA A 37 10.71 -5.82 27.90
CA ALA A 37 9.72 -6.18 28.93
C ALA A 37 8.65 -7.15 28.42
N HIS A 38 8.34 -7.16 27.12
CA HIS A 38 7.29 -7.99 26.52
C HIS A 38 7.85 -9.07 25.58
N LYS A 39 9.14 -9.40 25.67
CA LYS A 39 9.85 -10.28 24.73
C LYS A 39 9.08 -11.56 24.40
N SER A 40 8.64 -12.32 25.40
CA SER A 40 7.95 -13.60 25.18
C SER A 40 6.61 -13.43 24.46
N LYS A 41 5.82 -12.40 24.82
CA LYS A 41 4.54 -12.11 24.17
C LYS A 41 4.75 -11.68 22.72
N ILE A 42 5.76 -10.84 22.45
CA ILE A 42 6.08 -10.37 21.11
C ILE A 42 6.59 -11.54 20.24
N LEU A 43 7.47 -12.39 20.78
CA LEU A 43 7.94 -13.59 20.06
C LEU A 43 6.79 -14.53 19.74
N LEU A 44 5.84 -14.74 20.65
CA LEU A 44 4.65 -15.54 20.39
C LEU A 44 3.81 -14.94 19.24
N LEU A 45 3.54 -13.64 19.29
CA LEU A 45 2.78 -12.95 18.23
C LEU A 45 3.49 -13.01 16.87
N LEU A 46 4.81 -12.81 16.85
CA LEU A 46 5.61 -12.92 15.62
C LEU A 46 5.68 -14.37 15.11
N SER A 47 5.68 -15.37 15.99
CA SER A 47 5.65 -16.79 15.61
C SER A 47 4.31 -17.16 14.98
N ILE A 48 3.20 -16.71 15.55
CA ILE A 48 1.86 -16.89 14.96
C ILE A 48 1.81 -16.20 13.59
N ALA A 49 2.29 -14.95 13.51
CA ALA A 49 2.36 -14.19 12.26
C ALA A 49 3.23 -14.88 11.19
N PHE A 50 4.35 -15.48 11.59
CA PHE A 50 5.21 -16.28 10.73
C PHE A 50 4.49 -17.51 10.20
N ILE A 51 3.85 -18.29 11.07
CA ILE A 51 3.12 -19.52 10.69
C ILE A 51 2.02 -19.18 9.66
N ILE A 52 1.27 -18.10 9.89
CA ILE A 52 0.25 -17.64 8.94
C ILE A 52 0.87 -17.36 7.57
N ARG A 53 1.91 -16.52 7.51
CA ARG A 53 2.57 -16.14 6.24
C ARG A 53 3.23 -17.31 5.55
N PHE A 54 3.90 -18.18 6.31
CA PHE A 54 4.54 -19.37 5.78
C PHE A 54 3.51 -20.32 5.18
N THR A 55 2.38 -20.53 5.87
CA THR A 55 1.25 -21.32 5.35
C THR A 55 0.77 -20.74 4.02
N PHE A 56 0.54 -19.42 3.98
CA PHE A 56 0.15 -18.72 2.76
C PHE A 56 1.19 -18.91 1.65
N ALA A 57 2.48 -18.74 1.92
CA ALA A 57 3.54 -18.88 0.93
C ALA A 57 3.60 -20.30 0.33
N VAL A 58 3.35 -21.33 1.14
CA VAL A 58 3.36 -22.75 0.71
C VAL A 58 2.13 -23.12 -0.12
N ILE A 59 0.94 -22.64 0.26
CA ILE A 59 -0.30 -22.99 -0.46
C ILE A 59 -0.53 -22.18 -1.74
N SER A 60 0.21 -21.09 -1.89
CA SER A 60 0.07 -20.18 -3.04
C SER A 60 0.41 -20.88 -4.35
N PRO A 61 -0.32 -20.56 -5.43
CA PRO A 61 0.07 -21.04 -6.74
C PRO A 61 1.45 -20.49 -7.15
N PRO A 62 2.09 -21.12 -8.15
CA PRO A 62 3.30 -20.59 -8.76
C PRO A 62 3.12 -19.17 -9.32
N ALA A 63 4.23 -18.46 -9.43
CA ALA A 63 4.33 -17.12 -9.99
C ALA A 63 3.90 -17.09 -11.46
N VAL A 64 3.17 -16.03 -11.82
CA VAL A 64 2.69 -15.74 -13.18
C VAL A 64 2.90 -14.25 -13.50
N ASN A 65 2.74 -13.86 -14.77
CA ASN A 65 2.75 -12.46 -15.24
C ASN A 65 3.97 -11.66 -14.79
N ASP A 66 3.78 -10.51 -14.11
CA ASP A 66 4.84 -9.60 -13.66
C ASP A 66 5.93 -10.33 -12.86
N ALA A 67 5.53 -11.27 -12.00
CA ALA A 67 6.48 -12.05 -11.23
C ALA A 67 7.41 -12.84 -12.16
N LEU A 68 6.84 -13.55 -13.13
CA LEU A 68 7.59 -14.38 -14.07
C LEU A 68 8.34 -13.55 -15.13
N GLY A 69 7.62 -12.69 -15.85
CA GLY A 69 8.11 -11.98 -17.03
C GLY A 69 8.89 -10.69 -16.74
N ARG A 70 8.78 -10.11 -15.53
CA ARG A 70 9.56 -8.91 -15.18
C ARG A 70 10.61 -9.19 -14.12
N TYR A 71 10.22 -9.71 -12.96
CA TYR A 71 11.16 -9.80 -11.83
C TYR A 71 12.04 -11.05 -11.87
N ILE A 72 11.45 -12.24 -12.07
CA ILE A 72 12.16 -13.52 -12.14
C ILE A 72 13.03 -13.58 -13.40
N ALA A 73 12.48 -13.20 -14.56
CA ALA A 73 13.24 -13.12 -15.82
C ALA A 73 14.49 -12.23 -15.68
N THR A 74 14.32 -11.00 -15.18
CA THR A 74 15.45 -10.08 -14.96
C THR A 74 16.46 -10.64 -13.97
N ALA A 75 16.01 -11.25 -12.87
CA ALA A 75 16.91 -11.84 -11.88
C ALA A 75 17.75 -12.99 -12.45
N ASN A 76 17.14 -13.88 -13.23
CA ASN A 76 17.87 -14.96 -13.90
C ASN A 76 18.87 -14.40 -14.91
N ASN A 77 18.46 -13.43 -15.75
CA ASN A 77 19.34 -12.80 -16.72
C ASN A 77 20.55 -12.10 -16.07
N ILE A 78 20.37 -11.46 -14.91
CA ILE A 78 21.48 -10.90 -14.13
C ILE A 78 22.46 -12.02 -13.70
N LEU A 79 21.94 -13.13 -13.17
CA LEU A 79 22.78 -14.24 -12.69
C LEU A 79 23.45 -15.03 -13.81
N ASP A 80 22.84 -15.08 -14.98
CA ASP A 80 23.35 -15.75 -16.19
C ASP A 80 24.33 -14.87 -16.98
N GLY A 81 24.55 -13.61 -16.56
CA GLY A 81 25.46 -12.69 -17.23
C GLY A 81 24.89 -12.00 -18.47
N HIS A 82 23.57 -12.14 -18.71
CA HIS A 82 22.85 -11.45 -19.79
C HIS A 82 22.52 -9.98 -19.45
N GLY A 83 22.83 -9.52 -18.23
CA GLY A 83 22.60 -8.15 -17.79
C GLY A 83 21.15 -7.88 -17.40
N PHE A 84 20.79 -6.60 -17.30
CA PHE A 84 19.47 -6.16 -16.86
C PHE A 84 18.48 -6.12 -18.05
N SER A 85 17.86 -7.26 -18.33
CA SER A 85 16.90 -7.48 -19.41
C SER A 85 15.71 -8.33 -18.94
N ILE A 86 14.52 -8.06 -19.47
CA ILE A 86 13.32 -8.88 -19.25
C ILE A 86 13.16 -9.98 -20.32
N ASP A 87 14.00 -9.97 -21.36
CA ASP A 87 13.85 -10.89 -22.48
C ASP A 87 14.10 -12.33 -22.03
N THR A 88 13.25 -13.25 -22.49
CA THR A 88 13.37 -14.68 -22.20
C THR A 88 14.28 -15.43 -23.16
N SER A 89 14.73 -14.76 -24.22
CA SER A 89 15.63 -15.30 -25.23
C SER A 89 16.54 -14.19 -25.79
N ALA A 90 17.61 -14.60 -26.47
CA ALA A 90 18.52 -13.68 -27.14
C ALA A 90 17.76 -12.69 -28.06
N PRO A 91 18.16 -11.40 -28.14
CA PRO A 91 19.48 -10.89 -27.77
C PRO A 91 19.63 -10.32 -26.34
N TYR A 92 18.64 -10.49 -25.44
CA TYR A 92 18.69 -9.94 -24.07
C TYR A 92 18.95 -8.44 -24.01
N THR A 93 18.07 -7.69 -24.67
CA THR A 93 18.21 -6.25 -24.81
C THR A 93 18.16 -5.57 -23.43
N PRO A 94 19.14 -4.72 -23.08
CA PRO A 94 19.09 -3.95 -21.84
C PRO A 94 17.84 -3.06 -21.80
N GLY A 95 17.08 -3.12 -20.70
CA GLY A 95 15.82 -2.37 -20.59
C GLY A 95 15.64 -1.62 -19.27
N GLU A 96 14.56 -0.85 -19.22
CA GLU A 96 14.08 -0.03 -18.10
C GLU A 96 12.65 -0.40 -17.65
N ALA A 97 12.12 -1.52 -18.14
CA ALA A 97 10.75 -1.96 -17.87
C ALA A 97 10.44 -2.10 -16.36
N THR A 98 11.47 -2.35 -15.54
CA THR A 98 11.39 -2.29 -14.09
C THR A 98 12.57 -1.53 -13.50
N VAL A 99 12.36 -0.99 -12.29
CA VAL A 99 13.43 -0.42 -11.47
C VAL A 99 14.23 -1.53 -10.78
N PRO A 100 15.52 -1.31 -10.46
CA PRO A 100 16.47 -2.41 -10.30
C PRO A 100 16.45 -3.09 -8.93
N PHE A 101 15.96 -2.44 -7.87
CA PHE A 101 16.19 -2.93 -6.50
C PHE A 101 15.48 -4.25 -6.21
N TYR A 102 14.25 -4.42 -6.69
CA TYR A 102 13.52 -5.68 -6.47
C TYR A 102 14.06 -6.85 -7.31
N PRO A 103 14.33 -6.71 -8.64
CA PRO A 103 15.05 -7.72 -9.39
C PRO A 103 16.41 -8.11 -8.78
N LEU A 104 17.18 -7.14 -8.28
CA LEU A 104 18.46 -7.40 -7.60
C LEU A 104 18.25 -8.17 -6.28
N PHE A 105 17.19 -7.85 -5.53
CA PHE A 105 16.81 -8.61 -4.33
C PHE A 105 16.44 -10.07 -4.68
N VAL A 106 15.68 -10.30 -5.75
CA VAL A 106 15.34 -11.64 -6.24
C VAL A 106 16.61 -12.38 -6.68
N ALA A 107 17.49 -11.74 -7.46
CA ALA A 107 18.76 -12.32 -7.89
C ALA A 107 19.65 -12.69 -6.70
N ALA A 108 19.75 -11.84 -5.69
CA ALA A 108 20.50 -12.13 -4.47
C ALA A 108 19.92 -13.33 -3.71
N CYS A 109 18.59 -13.44 -3.60
CA CYS A 109 17.94 -14.60 -3.00
C CYS A 109 18.24 -15.88 -3.77
N TYR A 110 18.17 -15.84 -5.10
CA TYR A 110 18.46 -16.98 -5.96
C TYR A 110 19.93 -17.40 -5.93
N ALA A 111 20.86 -16.45 -5.81
CA ALA A 111 22.28 -16.74 -5.67
C ALA A 111 22.61 -17.49 -4.37
N VAL A 112 21.89 -17.20 -3.28
CA VAL A 112 22.16 -17.79 -1.95
C VAL A 112 21.37 -19.08 -1.71
N PHE A 113 20.09 -19.11 -2.08
CA PHE A 113 19.17 -20.19 -1.72
C PHE A 113 18.71 -21.05 -2.91
N GLY A 114 19.14 -20.74 -4.14
CA GLY A 114 18.75 -21.43 -5.36
C GLY A 114 17.55 -20.79 -6.09
N ARG A 115 17.40 -21.15 -7.38
CA ARG A 115 16.39 -20.59 -8.31
C ARG A 115 15.02 -21.26 -8.14
N HIS A 116 14.35 -20.93 -7.05
CA HIS A 116 12.96 -21.33 -6.78
C HIS A 116 12.24 -20.24 -5.99
N GLU A 117 10.91 -20.12 -6.11
CA GLU A 117 10.19 -18.99 -5.49
C GLU A 117 10.31 -18.92 -3.97
N MET A 118 10.41 -20.05 -3.28
CA MET A 118 10.57 -20.08 -1.82
C MET A 118 11.86 -19.40 -1.35
N ALA A 119 12.89 -19.32 -2.20
CA ALA A 119 14.12 -18.55 -1.93
C ALA A 119 13.83 -17.06 -1.71
N VAL A 120 12.77 -16.54 -2.33
CA VAL A 120 12.36 -15.14 -2.22
C VAL A 120 11.24 -14.98 -1.19
N LYS A 121 10.22 -15.86 -1.23
CA LYS A 121 9.07 -15.78 -0.32
C LYS A 121 9.52 -15.83 1.14
N LEU A 122 10.49 -16.70 1.49
CA LEU A 122 10.94 -16.83 2.87
C LEU A 122 11.62 -15.55 3.42
N PRO A 123 12.63 -14.95 2.75
CA PRO A 123 13.12 -13.62 3.12
C PRO A 123 12.04 -12.53 3.20
N GLN A 124 11.07 -12.52 2.27
CA GLN A 124 9.94 -11.58 2.31
C GLN A 124 9.10 -11.72 3.58
N ILE A 125 8.88 -12.95 4.08
CA ILE A 125 8.17 -13.16 5.36
C ILE A 125 8.91 -12.45 6.51
N PHE A 126 10.24 -12.56 6.58
CA PHE A 126 11.02 -11.87 7.61
C PHE A 126 10.97 -10.35 7.46
N ILE A 127 11.01 -9.83 6.23
CA ILE A 127 10.83 -8.40 5.93
C ILE A 127 9.45 -7.93 6.40
N ASP A 128 8.39 -8.69 6.16
CA ASP A 128 7.04 -8.34 6.62
C ASP A 128 6.88 -8.41 8.15
N LEU A 129 7.51 -9.37 8.82
CA LEU A 129 7.55 -9.41 10.28
C LEU A 129 8.29 -8.20 10.86
N ALA A 130 9.36 -7.73 10.20
CA ALA A 130 10.02 -6.49 10.56
C ALA A 130 9.08 -5.28 10.34
N SER A 131 8.30 -5.28 9.26
CA SER A 131 7.23 -4.29 9.04
C SER A 131 6.24 -4.26 10.20
N CYS A 132 5.75 -5.40 10.71
CA CYS A 132 4.87 -5.44 11.88
C CYS A 132 5.46 -4.71 13.11
N LEU A 133 6.77 -4.86 13.36
CA LEU A 133 7.45 -4.15 14.44
C LEU A 133 7.53 -2.64 14.19
N LEU A 134 7.73 -2.20 12.94
CA LEU A 134 7.71 -0.78 12.57
C LEU A 134 6.31 -0.17 12.74
N VAL A 135 5.25 -0.89 12.36
CA VAL A 135 3.87 -0.46 12.59
C VAL A 135 3.58 -0.33 14.09
N ALA A 136 4.05 -1.30 14.89
CA ALA A 136 3.93 -1.25 16.34
C ALA A 136 4.70 -0.07 16.95
N PHE A 137 5.87 0.29 16.42
CA PHE A 137 6.62 1.48 16.81
C PHE A 137 5.86 2.78 16.48
N ILE A 138 5.25 2.86 15.29
CA ILE A 138 4.44 4.01 14.88
C ILE A 138 3.25 4.16 15.83
N SER A 139 2.51 3.07 16.09
CA SER A 139 1.41 3.01 17.06
C SER A 139 1.85 3.45 18.47
N PHE A 140 2.95 2.88 18.97
CA PHE A 140 3.55 3.27 20.25
C PHE A 140 3.90 4.76 20.32
N THR A 141 4.30 5.35 19.20
CA THR A 141 4.65 6.77 19.11
C THR A 141 3.43 7.67 19.13
N ILE A 142 2.40 7.37 18.34
CA ILE A 142 1.21 8.21 18.19
C ILE A 142 0.23 8.07 19.37
N ALA A 143 0.26 6.92 20.05
CA ALA A 143 -0.62 6.62 21.17
C ALA A 143 -0.43 7.60 22.35
N PRO A 144 -1.51 7.91 23.10
CA PRO A 144 -1.42 8.59 24.38
C PRO A 144 -0.47 7.86 25.34
N MET A 145 0.23 8.61 26.21
CA MET A 145 1.30 8.07 27.08
C MET A 145 0.89 6.81 27.85
N ARG A 146 -0.31 6.81 28.41
CA ARG A 146 -0.88 5.69 29.21
C ARG A 146 -1.20 4.44 28.38
N LEU A 147 -1.29 4.56 27.06
CA LEU A 147 -1.76 3.49 26.18
C LEU A 147 -0.67 2.95 25.26
N LYS A 148 0.52 3.54 25.23
CA LYS A 148 1.59 3.21 24.26
C LYS A 148 1.90 1.71 24.16
N ARG A 149 2.12 1.05 25.29
CA ARG A 149 2.45 -0.39 25.34
C ARG A 149 1.30 -1.25 24.82
N ARG A 150 0.08 -0.96 25.29
CA ARG A 150 -1.13 -1.70 24.88
C ARG A 150 -1.43 -1.49 23.40
N ALA A 151 -1.31 -0.25 22.92
CA ALA A 151 -1.50 0.10 21.51
C ALA A 151 -0.52 -0.66 20.62
N ALA A 152 0.76 -0.75 21.01
CA ALA A 152 1.76 -1.52 20.28
C ALA A 152 1.42 -3.02 20.21
N VAL A 153 0.96 -3.62 21.32
CA VAL A 153 0.54 -5.04 21.35
C VAL A 153 -0.67 -5.27 20.45
N TYR A 154 -1.72 -4.44 20.55
CA TYR A 154 -2.89 -4.57 19.66
C TYR A 154 -2.53 -4.35 18.20
N THR A 155 -1.62 -3.42 17.91
CA THR A 155 -1.11 -3.23 16.55
C THR A 155 -0.36 -4.46 16.04
N LEU A 156 0.43 -5.17 16.86
CA LEU A 156 1.06 -6.43 16.45
C LEU A 156 0.03 -7.53 16.17
N ILE A 157 -1.04 -7.60 16.97
CA ILE A 157 -2.14 -8.54 16.71
C ILE A 157 -2.82 -8.20 15.39
N ILE A 158 -3.18 -6.92 15.18
CA ILE A 158 -3.87 -6.47 13.97
C ILE A 158 -3.00 -6.68 12.73
N SER A 159 -1.79 -6.12 12.70
CA SER A 159 -0.89 -6.22 11.54
C SER A 159 -0.34 -7.64 11.32
N GLY A 160 -0.13 -8.40 12.38
CA GLY A 160 0.41 -9.76 12.32
C GLY A 160 -0.63 -10.81 11.91
N VAL A 161 -1.89 -10.64 12.31
CA VAL A 161 -2.92 -11.69 12.18
C VAL A 161 -4.11 -11.25 11.32
N PHE A 162 -4.58 -10.02 11.45
CA PHE A 162 -5.85 -9.58 10.84
C PHE A 162 -5.68 -8.74 9.56
N SER A 163 -4.50 -8.13 9.34
CA SER A 163 -4.21 -7.31 8.14
C SER A 163 -3.80 -8.16 6.95
N TRP A 164 -4.66 -9.08 6.56
CA TRP A 164 -4.38 -10.06 5.50
C TRP A 164 -4.07 -9.41 4.14
N PHE A 165 -4.72 -8.30 3.79
CA PHE A 165 -4.45 -7.50 2.58
C PHE A 165 -3.01 -6.94 2.53
N SER A 166 -2.27 -6.94 3.65
CA SER A 166 -0.84 -6.56 3.70
C SER A 166 0.06 -7.78 3.61
N PHE A 167 -0.19 -8.81 4.43
CA PHE A 167 0.74 -9.95 4.49
C PHE A 167 0.56 -10.95 3.34
N VAL A 168 -0.56 -10.93 2.62
CA VAL A 168 -0.79 -11.80 1.45
C VAL A 168 0.27 -11.60 0.37
N TRP A 169 0.87 -10.41 0.27
CA TRP A 169 1.93 -10.13 -0.70
C TRP A 169 3.22 -10.92 -0.44
N THR A 170 3.44 -11.41 0.79
CA THR A 170 4.61 -12.26 1.10
C THR A 170 4.61 -13.56 0.30
N SER A 171 3.43 -13.99 -0.15
CA SER A 171 3.22 -15.17 -0.98
C SER A 171 3.56 -15.00 -2.46
N TYR A 172 3.79 -13.77 -2.93
CA TYR A 172 4.05 -13.47 -4.32
C TYR A 172 5.44 -12.88 -4.48
N VAL A 173 6.12 -13.24 -5.58
CA VAL A 173 7.40 -12.64 -5.96
C VAL A 173 7.11 -11.29 -6.64
N LEU A 174 6.62 -10.34 -5.84
CA LEU A 174 6.27 -8.98 -6.23
C LEU A 174 6.82 -7.94 -5.24
N THR A 175 6.77 -6.68 -5.64
CA THR A 175 7.44 -5.56 -4.97
C THR A 175 6.77 -5.10 -3.67
N GLU A 176 5.52 -5.48 -3.39
CA GLU A 176 4.69 -4.89 -2.33
C GLU A 176 5.28 -5.07 -0.94
N THR A 177 5.75 -6.28 -0.59
CA THR A 177 6.31 -6.53 0.75
C THR A 177 7.51 -5.62 1.03
N LEU A 178 8.40 -5.47 0.04
CA LEU A 178 9.57 -4.61 0.16
C LEU A 178 9.17 -3.13 0.19
N ALA A 179 8.21 -2.72 -0.64
CA ALA A 179 7.71 -1.35 -0.66
C ALA A 179 7.05 -0.94 0.66
N ILE A 180 6.20 -1.79 1.25
CA ILE A 180 5.60 -1.57 2.57
C ILE A 180 6.69 -1.38 3.63
N PHE A 181 7.69 -2.26 3.65
CA PHE A 181 8.80 -2.17 4.60
C PHE A 181 9.59 -0.86 4.46
N LEU A 182 9.92 -0.45 3.23
CA LEU A 182 10.65 0.77 2.96
C LEU A 182 9.82 2.02 3.32
N THR A 183 8.53 2.03 3.01
CA THR A 183 7.62 3.12 3.39
C THR A 183 7.50 3.28 4.90
N LEU A 184 7.38 2.17 5.63
CA LEU A 184 7.38 2.16 7.08
C LEU A 184 8.73 2.61 7.65
N SER A 185 9.83 2.14 7.08
CA SER A 185 11.19 2.50 7.51
C SER A 185 11.46 3.99 7.32
N ALA A 186 11.09 4.57 6.17
CA ALA A 186 11.20 6.00 5.89
C ALA A 186 10.35 6.82 6.88
N THR A 187 9.14 6.34 7.20
CA THR A 187 8.27 6.99 8.18
C THR A 187 8.87 6.92 9.59
N THR A 188 9.38 5.76 10.00
CA THR A 188 10.04 5.58 11.30
C THR A 188 11.27 6.47 11.42
N LEU A 189 12.12 6.54 10.40
CA LEU A 189 13.28 7.44 10.38
C LEU A 189 12.85 8.91 10.43
N SER A 190 11.80 9.30 9.71
CA SER A 190 11.21 10.65 9.78
C SER A 190 10.70 10.97 11.19
N ILE A 191 10.03 10.03 11.85
CA ILE A 191 9.58 10.17 13.25
C ILE A 191 10.78 10.32 14.20
N LEU A 192 11.83 9.54 14.01
CA LEU A 192 13.05 9.66 14.80
C LEU A 192 13.73 11.01 14.56
N ALA A 193 13.77 11.50 13.33
CA ALA A 193 14.28 12.82 12.98
C ALA A 193 13.52 13.92 13.73
N LEU A 194 12.18 13.82 13.78
CA LEU A 194 11.31 14.74 14.52
C LEU A 194 11.58 14.77 16.03
N LYS A 195 12.11 13.67 16.60
CA LYS A 195 12.36 13.53 18.05
C LYS A 195 13.81 13.78 18.46
N SER A 196 14.75 13.85 17.51
CA SER A 196 16.20 13.71 17.79
C SER A 196 16.98 15.02 17.92
N GLY A 197 16.32 16.18 17.83
CA GLY A 197 16.96 17.49 18.02
C GLY A 197 18.22 17.65 17.16
N SER A 198 19.40 17.65 17.77
CA SER A 198 20.70 17.82 17.08
C SER A 198 21.06 16.73 16.07
N LYS A 199 20.52 15.52 16.19
CA LYS A 199 20.81 14.39 15.27
C LYS A 199 19.82 14.29 14.10
N GLU A 200 18.93 15.26 13.96
CA GLU A 200 17.84 15.23 13.01
C GLU A 200 18.29 15.04 11.54
N ASN A 201 19.34 15.73 11.11
CA ASN A 201 19.86 15.62 9.73
C ASN A 201 20.22 14.18 9.35
N ARG A 202 20.83 13.42 10.27
CA ARG A 202 21.21 12.02 10.02
C ARG A 202 19.98 11.14 9.77
N TYR A 203 18.91 11.37 10.50
CA TYR A 203 17.67 10.63 10.31
C TYR A 203 16.93 11.05 9.04
N TRP A 204 16.97 12.33 8.65
CA TRP A 204 16.45 12.76 7.34
C TRP A 204 17.28 12.23 6.18
N PHE A 205 18.61 12.19 6.30
CA PHE A 205 19.46 11.51 5.32
C PHE A 205 19.07 10.03 5.19
N GLY A 206 18.91 9.33 6.32
CA GLY A 206 18.45 7.95 6.32
C GLY A 206 17.06 7.78 5.70
N ALA A 207 16.11 8.66 6.02
CA ALA A 207 14.78 8.64 5.43
C ALA A 207 14.84 8.85 3.91
N GLY A 208 15.69 9.78 3.43
CA GLY A 208 15.91 10.03 2.01
C GLY A 208 16.57 8.84 1.30
N ALA A 209 17.55 8.20 1.93
CA ALA A 209 18.17 6.99 1.39
C ALA A 209 17.15 5.84 1.24
N VAL A 210 16.29 5.64 2.25
CA VAL A 210 15.21 4.64 2.18
C VAL A 210 14.19 5.01 1.11
N CYS A 211 13.83 6.28 0.94
CA CYS A 211 12.98 6.73 -0.17
C CYS A 211 13.63 6.51 -1.54
N GLY A 212 14.95 6.70 -1.66
CA GLY A 212 15.71 6.35 -2.87
C GLY A 212 15.64 4.86 -3.20
N LEU A 213 15.82 3.99 -2.20
CA LEU A 213 15.62 2.55 -2.37
C LEU A 213 14.16 2.19 -2.72
N ALA A 214 13.19 2.87 -2.11
CA ALA A 214 11.77 2.67 -2.42
C ALA A 214 11.46 3.03 -3.88
N LEU A 215 11.99 4.15 -4.38
CA LEU A 215 11.91 4.55 -5.78
C LEU A 215 12.57 3.54 -6.73
N LEU A 216 13.69 2.94 -6.31
CA LEU A 216 14.33 1.85 -7.06
C LEU A 216 13.61 0.49 -6.91
N THR A 217 12.62 0.39 -6.02
CA THR A 217 11.75 -0.79 -5.87
C THR A 217 10.48 -0.63 -6.69
N ARG A 218 9.87 0.56 -6.64
CA ARG A 218 8.65 0.90 -7.38
C ARG A 218 8.62 2.40 -7.73
N PRO A 219 8.29 2.79 -8.98
CA PRO A 219 8.23 4.21 -9.37
C PRO A 219 7.19 5.03 -8.59
N ASP A 220 6.08 4.41 -8.18
CA ASP A 220 5.02 5.05 -7.39
C ASP A 220 5.46 5.45 -5.97
N SER A 221 6.60 4.96 -5.48
CA SER A 221 7.24 5.44 -4.25
C SER A 221 7.69 6.91 -4.34
N LEU A 222 7.59 7.54 -5.51
CA LEU A 222 7.67 8.99 -5.66
C LEU A 222 6.64 9.70 -4.78
N LEU A 223 5.45 9.12 -4.59
CA LEU A 223 4.39 9.68 -3.75
C LEU A 223 4.81 9.79 -2.29
N LEU A 224 5.55 8.81 -1.77
CA LEU A 224 6.13 8.87 -0.42
C LEU A 224 7.17 10.00 -0.33
N THR A 225 8.05 10.09 -1.32
CA THR A 225 9.13 11.10 -1.36
C THR A 225 8.53 12.50 -1.38
N VAL A 226 7.55 12.74 -2.24
CA VAL A 226 6.82 14.01 -2.32
C VAL A 226 6.08 14.31 -1.00
N ALA A 227 5.46 13.31 -0.37
CA ALA A 227 4.80 13.51 0.93
C ALA A 227 5.73 13.97 2.03
N ILE A 228 6.93 13.40 2.11
CA ILE A 228 7.91 13.82 3.10
C ILE A 228 8.46 15.21 2.78
N ILE A 229 8.72 15.53 1.51
CA ILE A 229 9.16 16.87 1.10
C ILE A 229 8.10 17.92 1.42
N LEU A 230 6.84 17.71 1.03
CA LEU A 230 5.76 18.64 1.33
C LEU A 230 5.58 18.80 2.84
N PHE A 231 5.66 17.71 3.61
CA PHE A 231 5.64 17.78 5.07
C PHE A 231 6.77 18.67 5.64
N LEU A 232 7.99 18.56 5.11
CA LEU A 232 9.13 19.39 5.53
C LEU A 232 8.98 20.87 5.16
N LEU A 233 8.19 21.19 4.13
CA LEU A 233 7.85 22.56 3.74
C LEU A 233 6.80 23.19 4.67
N ILE A 234 5.93 22.39 5.29
CA ILE A 234 4.90 22.92 6.19
C ILE A 234 5.56 23.57 7.42
N PRO A 235 5.23 24.83 7.75
CA PRO A 235 5.79 25.52 8.91
C PRO A 235 5.38 24.98 10.29
N ALA A 236 4.83 23.77 10.38
CA ALA A 236 4.21 23.21 11.57
C ALA A 236 5.20 22.90 12.70
N ALA A 237 6.46 22.62 12.38
CA ALA A 237 7.52 22.51 13.38
C ALA A 237 8.16 23.89 13.55
N ARG A 238 8.18 24.46 14.76
CA ARG A 238 8.82 25.76 15.13
C ARG A 238 10.35 25.80 14.92
N ARG A 239 10.85 25.18 13.86
CA ARG A 239 12.26 25.13 13.47
C ARG A 239 12.65 26.38 12.70
N ARG A 240 13.87 26.86 12.98
CA ARG A 240 14.52 27.93 12.22
C ARG A 240 14.64 27.52 10.75
N LEU A 241 14.49 28.49 9.83
CA LEU A 241 14.56 28.28 8.38
C LEU A 241 15.83 27.51 7.96
N ARG A 242 16.99 27.88 8.51
CA ARG A 242 18.28 27.19 8.27
C ARG A 242 18.20 25.69 8.51
N GLN A 243 17.58 25.26 9.62
CA GLN A 243 17.49 23.85 9.96
C GLN A 243 16.55 23.11 8.99
N ARG A 244 15.47 23.75 8.56
CA ARG A 244 14.56 23.17 7.56
C ARG A 244 15.26 22.97 6.21
N VAL A 245 16.03 23.96 5.75
CA VAL A 245 16.82 23.86 4.52
C VAL A 245 17.83 22.71 4.63
N LEU A 246 18.53 22.57 5.76
CA LEU A 246 19.45 21.47 5.99
C LEU A 246 18.75 20.10 5.97
N ASN A 247 17.58 19.98 6.61
CA ASN A 247 16.80 18.74 6.59
C ASN A 247 16.38 18.34 5.17
N ILE A 248 15.81 19.29 4.41
CA ILE A 248 15.36 19.07 3.03
C ILE A 248 16.56 18.72 2.15
N SER A 249 17.65 19.49 2.24
CA SER A 249 18.86 19.25 1.45
C SER A 249 19.46 17.88 1.78
N SER A 250 19.53 17.51 3.05
CA SER A 250 20.03 16.21 3.50
C SER A 250 19.17 15.05 3.01
N PHE A 251 17.84 15.21 3.01
CA PHE A 251 16.90 14.22 2.49
C PHE A 251 17.04 14.08 0.97
N CYS A 252 16.97 15.19 0.23
CA CYS A 252 17.06 15.19 -1.24
C CYS A 252 18.42 14.71 -1.75
N LEU A 253 19.52 15.06 -1.05
CA LEU A 253 20.85 14.56 -1.38
C LEU A 253 20.91 13.03 -1.28
N ALA A 254 20.36 12.45 -0.21
CA ALA A 254 20.33 10.99 -0.06
C ALA A 254 19.51 10.31 -1.16
N VAL A 255 18.33 10.85 -1.51
CA VAL A 255 17.52 10.35 -2.64
C VAL A 255 18.33 10.39 -3.94
N ALA A 256 18.95 11.53 -4.24
CA ALA A 256 19.74 11.72 -5.46
C ALA A 256 20.93 10.76 -5.53
N LEU A 257 21.67 10.59 -4.43
CA LEU A 257 22.80 9.66 -4.36
C LEU A 257 22.37 8.22 -4.66
N LEU A 258 21.25 7.77 -4.09
CA LEU A 258 20.76 6.40 -4.28
C LEU A 258 20.22 6.17 -5.70
N LEU A 259 19.53 7.16 -6.29
CA LEU A 259 19.02 7.05 -7.66
C LEU A 259 20.10 7.15 -8.73
N SER A 260 21.14 7.96 -8.47
CA SER A 260 22.13 8.32 -9.49
C SER A 260 22.76 7.14 -10.25
N PRO A 261 23.10 5.98 -9.65
CA PRO A 261 23.71 4.89 -10.41
C PRO A 261 22.76 4.32 -11.47
N TRP A 262 21.46 4.22 -11.15
CA TRP A 262 20.46 3.75 -12.09
C TRP A 262 20.22 4.76 -13.21
N VAL A 263 20.12 6.05 -12.87
CA VAL A 263 19.96 7.12 -13.87
C VAL A 263 21.16 7.17 -14.82
N VAL A 264 22.38 7.09 -14.29
CA VAL A 264 23.62 7.08 -15.07
C VAL A 264 23.69 5.83 -15.95
N ARG A 265 23.34 4.65 -15.42
CA ARG A 265 23.25 3.42 -16.22
C ARG A 265 22.29 3.60 -17.39
N ASN A 266 21.10 4.15 -17.15
CA ASN A 266 20.10 4.33 -18.20
C ASN A 266 20.57 5.34 -19.25
N TYR A 267 21.19 6.44 -18.83
CA TYR A 267 21.75 7.43 -19.75
C TYR A 267 22.84 6.83 -20.66
N ILE A 268 23.76 6.04 -20.09
CA ILE A 268 24.86 5.43 -20.86
C ILE A 268 24.36 4.28 -21.73
N THR A 269 23.49 3.41 -21.19
CA THR A 269 23.09 2.15 -21.84
C THR A 269 21.96 2.36 -22.86
N LEU A 270 20.99 3.21 -22.52
CA LEU A 270 19.79 3.44 -23.34
C LEU A 270 19.91 4.71 -24.19
N GLY A 271 20.92 5.56 -23.93
CA GLY A 271 21.09 6.84 -24.62
C GLY A 271 20.09 7.93 -24.20
N GLU A 272 19.31 7.70 -23.13
CA GLU A 272 18.25 8.60 -22.70
C GLU A 272 18.25 8.87 -21.19
N PHE A 273 17.85 10.09 -20.80
CA PHE A 273 17.66 10.45 -19.40
C PHE A 273 16.36 9.86 -18.85
N GLN A 274 16.45 8.66 -18.28
CA GLN A 274 15.31 7.89 -17.74
C GLN A 274 15.54 7.57 -16.25
N PRO A 275 15.12 8.44 -15.31
CA PRO A 275 15.45 8.31 -13.89
C PRO A 275 14.78 7.14 -13.15
N LEU A 276 13.61 6.72 -13.61
CA LEU A 276 12.80 5.64 -13.05
C LEU A 276 12.43 4.66 -14.18
N ALA A 277 11.71 3.58 -13.88
CA ALA A 277 11.16 2.73 -14.93
C ALA A 277 10.28 3.54 -15.90
N SER A 278 10.14 3.06 -17.14
CA SER A 278 9.21 3.67 -18.09
C SER A 278 7.80 3.72 -17.48
N GLU A 279 7.05 4.78 -17.79
CA GLU A 279 5.77 5.15 -17.15
C GLU A 279 4.73 4.02 -17.15
N TYR A 280 4.92 2.99 -17.99
CA TYR A 280 3.99 1.89 -18.21
C TYR A 280 4.64 0.50 -18.17
N GLY A 281 5.93 0.42 -17.80
CA GLY A 281 6.65 -0.85 -17.63
C GLY A 281 6.95 -1.60 -18.93
N PHE A 282 7.06 -0.89 -20.06
CA PHE A 282 7.56 -1.41 -21.35
C PHE A 282 9.00 -0.98 -21.59
N ALA A 283 9.80 -1.88 -22.16
CA ALA A 283 11.02 -1.45 -22.82
C ALA A 283 10.62 -0.67 -24.07
N ARG A 284 11.18 0.54 -24.26
CA ARG A 284 11.02 1.30 -25.50
C ARG A 284 11.53 0.47 -26.69
N PRO A 285 10.95 0.60 -27.90
CA PRO A 285 10.18 1.74 -28.44
C PRO A 285 8.64 1.54 -28.54
N ALA A 286 8.02 0.73 -27.68
CA ALA A 286 6.58 0.44 -27.77
C ALA A 286 5.68 1.70 -27.79
N PHE A 287 4.74 1.78 -28.75
CA PHE A 287 3.76 2.87 -28.84
C PHE A 287 2.78 2.81 -27.67
N MET A 288 2.60 3.94 -26.96
CA MET A 288 1.71 4.01 -25.81
C MET A 288 0.38 4.70 -26.15
N PRO A 289 -0.77 4.05 -25.94
CA PRO A 289 -2.08 4.61 -26.27
C PRO A 289 -2.58 5.59 -25.19
N THR A 290 -1.90 6.72 -25.07
CA THR A 290 -2.20 7.74 -24.05
C THR A 290 -3.62 8.32 -24.17
N GLY A 291 -4.14 8.50 -25.37
CA GLY A 291 -5.52 8.91 -25.64
C GLY A 291 -6.55 7.90 -25.15
N TYR A 292 -6.30 6.59 -25.35
CA TYR A 292 -7.12 5.54 -24.75
C TYR A 292 -7.12 5.64 -23.22
N LEU A 293 -5.95 5.79 -22.60
CA LEU A 293 -5.86 5.96 -21.14
C LEU A 293 -6.61 7.22 -20.66
N TRP A 294 -6.57 8.32 -21.41
CA TRP A 294 -7.36 9.52 -21.09
C TRP A 294 -8.87 9.24 -21.13
N TRP A 295 -9.35 8.44 -22.09
CA TRP A 295 -10.76 8.03 -22.13
C TRP A 295 -11.12 7.19 -20.90
N LEU A 296 -10.29 6.23 -20.50
CA LEU A 296 -10.51 5.43 -19.29
C LEU A 296 -10.64 6.29 -18.03
N ARG A 297 -9.81 7.35 -17.90
CA ARG A 297 -9.88 8.27 -16.75
C ARG A 297 -11.25 8.92 -16.57
N THR A 298 -12.07 9.01 -17.62
CA THR A 298 -13.38 9.65 -17.58
C THR A 298 -14.49 8.79 -16.98
N TRP A 299 -14.28 7.48 -16.81
CA TRP A 299 -15.35 6.58 -16.38
C TRP A 299 -14.91 5.37 -15.55
N VAL A 300 -13.66 4.90 -15.67
CA VAL A 300 -13.17 3.74 -14.91
C VAL A 300 -13.02 4.11 -13.44
N VAL A 301 -13.85 3.50 -12.60
CA VAL A 301 -13.90 3.76 -11.15
C VAL A 301 -13.49 2.55 -10.30
N ASP A 302 -13.34 1.38 -10.90
CA ASP A 302 -13.17 0.11 -10.17
C ASP A 302 -12.28 -0.86 -10.96
N GLU A 303 -11.45 -1.63 -10.25
CA GLU A 303 -10.53 -2.60 -10.85
C GLU A 303 -11.24 -3.74 -11.58
N LYS A 304 -12.54 -4.00 -11.34
CA LYS A 304 -13.25 -5.06 -12.08
C LYS A 304 -13.19 -4.91 -13.60
N TYR A 305 -12.95 -3.69 -14.08
CA TYR A 305 -12.81 -3.37 -15.49
C TYR A 305 -11.37 -3.59 -16.00
N ALA A 306 -10.40 -3.87 -15.11
CA ALA A 306 -8.97 -3.82 -15.40
C ALA A 306 -8.49 -4.86 -16.41
N GLU A 307 -8.83 -6.13 -16.24
CA GLU A 307 -8.22 -7.23 -17.02
C GLU A 307 -8.45 -7.08 -18.53
N ASN A 308 -9.68 -6.76 -18.93
CA ASN A 308 -10.06 -6.67 -20.35
C ASN A 308 -9.67 -5.34 -21.02
N ILE A 309 -9.62 -4.26 -20.24
CA ILE A 309 -9.41 -2.89 -20.73
C ILE A 309 -7.93 -2.50 -20.67
N PHE A 310 -7.24 -2.93 -19.62
CA PHE A 310 -5.80 -2.72 -19.50
C PHE A 310 -5.01 -3.77 -20.29
N GLY A 311 -5.48 -5.01 -20.44
CA GLY A 311 -4.80 -6.02 -21.27
C GLY A 311 -4.45 -5.51 -22.68
N ALA A 312 -5.40 -4.84 -23.35
CA ALA A 312 -5.17 -4.21 -24.65
C ALA A 312 -4.15 -3.06 -24.61
N SER A 313 -4.06 -2.34 -23.48
CA SER A 313 -3.12 -1.21 -23.30
C SER A 313 -1.71 -1.64 -22.92
N PHE A 314 -1.58 -2.81 -22.27
CA PHE A 314 -0.34 -3.28 -21.65
C PHE A 314 0.27 -4.51 -22.34
N ALA A 315 -0.26 -4.94 -23.47
CA ALA A 315 0.34 -5.97 -24.29
C ALA A 315 0.30 -5.55 -25.77
N PRO A 316 1.07 -4.50 -26.16
CA PRO A 316 1.21 -4.13 -27.57
C PRO A 316 1.72 -5.37 -28.31
N ASP A 317 1.01 -5.77 -29.37
CA ASP A 317 1.33 -6.91 -30.25
C ASP A 317 0.98 -8.32 -29.71
N ALA A 318 0.30 -8.45 -28.57
CA ALA A 318 -0.14 -9.77 -28.06
C ALA A 318 -1.46 -10.27 -28.68
N ASN A 319 -1.99 -9.61 -29.71
CA ASN A 319 -3.29 -9.92 -30.32
C ASN A 319 -4.41 -10.12 -29.29
N VAL A 320 -4.42 -9.30 -28.24
CA VAL A 320 -5.46 -9.35 -27.21
C VAL A 320 -6.75 -8.82 -27.82
N PHE A 321 -7.71 -9.71 -28.07
CA PHE A 321 -9.03 -9.34 -28.53
C PHE A 321 -9.77 -8.58 -27.43
N PHE A 322 -10.25 -7.38 -27.75
CA PHE A 322 -11.03 -6.56 -26.84
C PHE A 322 -12.52 -6.68 -27.18
N ASP A 323 -13.28 -7.38 -26.35
CA ASP A 323 -14.72 -7.51 -26.50
C ASP A 323 -15.46 -6.23 -26.01
N PRO A 324 -16.11 -5.46 -26.90
CA PRO A 324 -16.85 -4.28 -26.50
C PRO A 324 -18.04 -4.58 -25.58
N ALA A 325 -18.58 -5.80 -25.60
CA ALA A 325 -19.72 -6.18 -24.77
C ALA A 325 -19.40 -6.21 -23.27
N GLN A 326 -18.11 -6.22 -22.91
CA GLN A 326 -17.64 -6.17 -21.53
C GLN A 326 -17.59 -4.74 -20.96
N LEU A 327 -17.78 -3.71 -21.80
CA LEU A 327 -17.82 -2.32 -21.36
C LEU A 327 -19.15 -2.02 -20.65
N PRO A 328 -19.11 -1.38 -19.47
CA PRO A 328 -20.34 -0.94 -18.81
C PRO A 328 -20.96 0.25 -19.54
N ASP A 329 -22.27 0.44 -19.39
CA ASP A 329 -22.98 1.61 -19.93
C ASP A 329 -22.33 2.94 -19.55
N THR A 330 -21.70 3.01 -18.37
CA THR A 330 -21.00 4.21 -17.89
C THR A 330 -19.80 4.63 -18.75
N ALA A 331 -19.30 3.73 -19.61
CA ALA A 331 -18.22 4.02 -20.55
C ALA A 331 -18.65 4.97 -21.69
N PHE A 332 -19.95 5.20 -21.85
CA PHE A 332 -20.54 5.97 -22.95
C PHE A 332 -21.49 7.05 -22.42
N ASP A 333 -21.50 8.23 -23.06
CA ASP A 333 -22.45 9.31 -22.73
C ASP A 333 -23.66 9.37 -23.68
N SER A 334 -23.54 8.77 -24.87
CA SER A 334 -24.58 8.76 -25.90
C SER A 334 -24.44 7.55 -26.82
N ALA A 335 -25.50 7.24 -27.58
CA ALA A 335 -25.48 6.17 -28.58
C ALA A 335 -24.49 6.43 -29.73
N GLU A 336 -24.30 7.70 -30.08
CA GLU A 336 -23.29 8.11 -31.08
C GLU A 336 -21.87 7.85 -30.56
N GLU A 337 -21.59 8.22 -29.31
CA GLU A 337 -20.30 7.96 -28.67
C GLU A 337 -20.04 6.46 -28.56
N HIS A 338 -21.04 5.68 -28.17
CA HIS A 338 -20.99 4.21 -28.15
C HIS A 338 -20.59 3.63 -29.51
N SER A 339 -21.20 4.13 -30.59
CA SER A 339 -20.87 3.68 -31.95
C SER A 339 -19.43 4.02 -32.34
N ARG A 340 -18.96 5.24 -32.04
CA ARG A 340 -17.58 5.69 -32.29
C ARG A 340 -16.56 4.87 -31.50
N VAL A 341 -16.81 4.57 -30.23
CA VAL A 341 -15.92 3.74 -29.41
C VAL A 341 -15.84 2.32 -29.99
N ASN A 342 -16.98 1.73 -30.36
CA ASN A 342 -16.99 0.38 -30.93
C ASN A 342 -16.26 0.30 -32.27
N GLU A 343 -16.33 1.35 -33.09
CA GLU A 343 -15.54 1.44 -34.33
C GLU A 343 -14.03 1.49 -34.03
N LEU A 344 -13.60 2.29 -33.05
CA LEU A 344 -12.20 2.34 -32.62
C LEU A 344 -11.70 0.99 -32.09
N ILE A 345 -12.52 0.30 -31.29
CA ILE A 345 -12.19 -1.04 -30.77
C ILE A 345 -12.16 -2.06 -31.91
N ALA A 346 -13.09 -2.02 -32.86
CA ALA A 346 -13.08 -2.90 -34.03
C ALA A 346 -11.83 -2.67 -34.90
N ASN A 347 -11.38 -1.43 -35.04
CA ASN A 347 -10.13 -1.10 -35.72
C ASN A 347 -8.91 -1.65 -34.95
N TYR A 348 -8.88 -1.50 -33.62
CA TYR A 348 -7.85 -2.10 -32.77
C TYR A 348 -7.81 -3.63 -32.93
N ASN A 349 -8.96 -4.31 -32.80
CA ASN A 349 -9.05 -5.77 -32.91
C ASN A 349 -8.62 -6.30 -34.29
N ARG A 350 -8.89 -5.53 -35.36
CA ARG A 350 -8.44 -5.87 -36.71
C ARG A 350 -6.94 -5.75 -36.89
N LEU A 351 -6.33 -4.75 -36.25
CA LEU A 351 -4.90 -4.44 -36.40
C LEU A 351 -4.02 -5.14 -35.35
N GLY A 352 -4.61 -5.65 -34.26
CA GLY A 352 -3.90 -6.29 -33.15
C GLY A 352 -3.05 -5.33 -32.29
N ARG A 353 -3.14 -4.02 -32.53
CA ARG A 353 -2.35 -3.00 -31.84
C ARG A 353 -3.01 -1.61 -31.90
N PHE A 354 -2.64 -0.74 -30.97
CA PHE A 354 -3.01 0.66 -31.02
C PHE A 354 -2.19 1.42 -32.05
N THR A 355 -2.86 2.18 -32.92
CA THR A 355 -2.20 3.15 -33.83
C THR A 355 -2.40 4.58 -33.32
N PRO A 356 -1.57 5.55 -33.77
CA PRO A 356 -1.78 6.96 -33.47
C PRO A 356 -3.18 7.47 -33.83
N GLU A 357 -3.80 6.94 -34.88
CA GLU A 357 -5.15 7.29 -35.34
C GLU A 357 -6.20 6.83 -34.33
N ILE A 358 -6.13 5.57 -33.89
CA ILE A 358 -7.03 5.01 -32.88
C ILE A 358 -6.88 5.82 -31.57
N ASP A 359 -5.64 6.09 -31.17
CA ASP A 359 -5.35 6.83 -29.94
C ASP A 359 -5.90 8.27 -29.97
N ARG A 360 -5.75 8.97 -31.10
CA ARG A 360 -6.35 10.30 -31.31
C ARG A 360 -7.89 10.25 -31.22
N GLY A 361 -8.51 9.19 -31.74
CA GLY A 361 -9.95 8.97 -31.64
C GLY A 361 -10.43 8.90 -30.19
N PHE A 362 -9.80 8.06 -29.37
CA PHE A 362 -10.11 7.97 -27.94
C PHE A 362 -9.83 9.29 -27.20
N ARG A 363 -8.74 9.98 -27.55
CA ARG A 363 -8.40 11.29 -26.97
C ARG A 363 -9.47 12.33 -27.24
N ALA A 364 -10.02 12.36 -28.46
CA ALA A 364 -11.10 13.28 -28.81
C ALA A 364 -12.35 13.02 -27.95
N ILE A 365 -12.77 11.76 -27.85
CA ILE A 365 -13.91 11.34 -27.01
C ILE A 365 -13.68 11.71 -25.55
N ALA A 366 -12.48 11.46 -25.02
CA ALA A 366 -12.11 11.83 -23.64
C ALA A 366 -12.31 13.33 -23.40
N TRP A 367 -11.83 14.19 -24.31
CA TRP A 367 -11.98 15.63 -24.18
C TRP A 367 -13.43 16.11 -24.31
N GLU A 368 -14.21 15.52 -25.21
CA GLU A 368 -15.65 15.78 -25.33
C GLU A 368 -16.37 15.46 -24.01
N ARG A 369 -16.10 14.29 -23.42
CA ARG A 369 -16.66 13.88 -22.11
C ARG A 369 -16.26 14.82 -20.97
N ILE A 370 -15.00 15.27 -20.93
CA ILE A 370 -14.50 16.20 -19.90
C ILE A 370 -15.16 17.57 -20.04
N ARG A 371 -15.27 18.11 -21.26
CA ARG A 371 -15.91 19.41 -21.52
C ARG A 371 -17.41 19.39 -21.21
N ARG A 372 -18.09 18.30 -21.56
CA ARG A 372 -19.52 18.11 -21.31
C ARG A 372 -19.85 18.01 -19.81
N ALA A 373 -19.01 17.32 -19.03
CA ALA A 373 -19.27 17.05 -17.62
C ALA A 373 -18.01 17.22 -16.73
N PRO A 374 -17.52 18.46 -16.54
CA PRO A 374 -16.28 18.70 -15.80
C PRO A 374 -16.39 18.27 -14.33
N VAL A 375 -17.55 18.44 -13.69
CA VAL A 375 -17.80 17.99 -12.31
C VAL A 375 -17.68 16.47 -12.19
N ARG A 376 -18.14 15.73 -13.20
CA ARG A 376 -18.01 14.26 -13.21
C ARG A 376 -16.55 13.85 -13.23
N PHE A 377 -15.75 14.45 -14.11
CA PHE A 377 -14.33 14.14 -14.26
C PHE A 377 -13.49 14.59 -13.06
N LEU A 378 -13.72 15.80 -12.53
CA LEU A 378 -12.88 16.40 -11.49
C LEU A 378 -13.23 15.91 -10.07
N LEU A 379 -14.49 15.56 -9.81
CA LEU A 379 -14.98 15.25 -8.46
C LEU A 379 -15.62 13.85 -8.36
N ILE A 380 -16.61 13.54 -9.20
CA ILE A 380 -17.43 12.32 -9.02
C ILE A 380 -16.62 11.04 -9.29
N VAL A 381 -15.95 10.97 -10.45
CA VAL A 381 -15.14 9.79 -10.83
C VAL A 381 -13.98 9.60 -9.84
N PRO A 382 -13.18 10.63 -9.50
CA PRO A 382 -12.15 10.49 -8.47
C PRO A 382 -12.70 10.04 -7.12
N PHE A 383 -13.83 10.61 -6.66
CA PHE A 383 -14.44 10.18 -5.40
C PHE A 383 -14.87 8.71 -5.43
N LYS A 384 -15.57 8.28 -6.50
CA LYS A 384 -15.98 6.88 -6.67
C LYS A 384 -14.77 5.94 -6.72
N ARG A 385 -13.69 6.37 -7.38
CA ARG A 385 -12.43 5.63 -7.47
C ARG A 385 -11.80 5.40 -6.09
N ILE A 386 -11.71 6.47 -5.29
CA ILE A 386 -11.22 6.40 -3.92
C ILE A 386 -12.12 5.56 -3.02
N ALA A 387 -13.44 5.73 -3.14
CA ALA A 387 -14.39 4.92 -2.40
C ALA A 387 -14.22 3.43 -2.75
N SER A 388 -14.09 3.08 -4.04
CA SER A 388 -13.81 1.71 -4.47
C SER A 388 -12.50 1.21 -3.85
N MET A 389 -11.37 1.89 -4.04
CA MET A 389 -10.07 1.38 -3.55
C MET A 389 -9.98 1.27 -2.02
N TRP A 390 -10.58 2.20 -1.27
CA TRP A 390 -10.59 2.11 0.20
C TRP A 390 -11.56 1.05 0.72
N LEU A 391 -12.79 0.99 0.20
CA LEU A 391 -13.82 0.11 0.75
C LEU A 391 -13.66 -1.35 0.35
N THR A 392 -13.04 -1.59 -0.80
CA THR A 392 -12.84 -2.95 -1.33
C THR A 392 -11.52 -3.53 -0.84
N GLY A 393 -10.53 -2.67 -0.58
CA GLY A 393 -9.25 -3.00 0.06
C GLY A 393 -8.30 -3.88 -0.77
N THR A 394 -8.83 -4.60 -1.75
CA THR A 394 -8.21 -5.53 -2.70
C THR A 394 -9.17 -5.76 -3.87
N VAL A 395 -8.68 -6.26 -5.01
CA VAL A 395 -9.42 -6.51 -6.27
C VAL A 395 -10.84 -7.00 -6.07
N THR A 396 -11.83 -6.36 -6.70
CA THR A 396 -13.26 -6.54 -6.43
C THR A 396 -13.89 -7.76 -7.09
N ASN A 397 -13.75 -7.97 -8.40
CA ASN A 397 -14.68 -8.88 -9.10
C ASN A 397 -14.08 -9.93 -10.01
N HIS A 398 -12.77 -10.03 -10.14
CA HIS A 398 -12.18 -11.13 -10.90
C HIS A 398 -11.09 -11.81 -10.06
N PRO A 399 -10.95 -13.14 -10.16
CA PRO A 399 -9.75 -13.83 -9.74
C PRO A 399 -8.60 -13.41 -10.68
N ASN A 400 -8.26 -12.12 -10.68
CA ASN A 400 -6.95 -11.70 -11.13
C ASN A 400 -5.95 -12.56 -10.38
N GLN A 401 -5.01 -13.09 -11.15
CA GLN A 401 -4.24 -14.29 -10.86
C GLN A 401 -3.41 -14.21 -9.57
N TYR A 402 -3.25 -12.99 -9.03
CA TYR A 402 -2.65 -12.63 -7.74
C TYR A 402 -3.56 -12.89 -6.52
N PHE A 403 -4.79 -13.36 -6.72
CA PHE A 403 -5.72 -13.69 -5.64
C PHE A 403 -6.35 -15.07 -5.77
N GLN A 404 -5.69 -15.94 -6.52
CA GLN A 404 -5.93 -17.38 -6.43
C GLN A 404 -5.88 -17.86 -4.99
N LEU A 405 -5.09 -17.28 -4.08
CA LEU A 405 -5.01 -17.73 -2.68
C LEU A 405 -6.37 -17.84 -1.93
N GLY A 406 -7.31 -16.91 -2.11
CA GLY A 406 -8.63 -16.98 -1.48
C GLY A 406 -9.51 -18.07 -2.09
N SER A 407 -9.56 -18.14 -3.43
CA SER A 407 -10.29 -19.18 -4.16
C SER A 407 -9.61 -20.55 -4.06
N THR A 408 -8.29 -20.63 -4.00
CA THR A 408 -7.44 -21.81 -3.77
C THR A 408 -7.56 -22.29 -2.34
N LEU A 409 -7.64 -21.41 -1.33
CA LEU A 409 -7.94 -21.84 0.04
C LEU A 409 -9.35 -22.40 0.12
N LEU A 410 -10.36 -21.71 -0.42
CA LEU A 410 -11.73 -22.20 -0.49
C LEU A 410 -11.83 -23.51 -1.29
N TYR A 411 -11.05 -23.65 -2.38
CA TYR A 411 -10.97 -24.85 -3.21
C TYR A 411 -10.26 -26.00 -2.49
N ARG A 412 -9.12 -25.75 -1.83
CA ARG A 412 -8.38 -26.74 -1.02
C ARG A 412 -9.18 -27.18 0.21
N LEU A 413 -9.96 -26.28 0.79
CA LEU A 413 -10.92 -26.60 1.86
C LEU A 413 -12.22 -27.23 1.31
N GLN A 414 -12.31 -27.47 0.00
CA GLN A 414 -13.47 -28.01 -0.71
C GLN A 414 -14.76 -27.20 -0.55
N ILE A 415 -14.68 -25.97 -0.04
CA ILE A 415 -15.83 -25.06 0.15
C ILE A 415 -16.40 -24.63 -1.21
N SER A 416 -15.56 -24.48 -2.24
CA SER A 416 -16.01 -24.18 -3.60
C SER A 416 -16.86 -25.30 -4.23
N ASN A 417 -16.80 -26.54 -3.73
CA ASN A 417 -17.61 -27.63 -4.25
C ASN A 417 -19.09 -27.51 -3.86
N TRP A 418 -19.39 -26.64 -2.88
CA TRP A 418 -20.73 -26.42 -2.33
C TRP A 418 -21.34 -25.09 -2.78
N MET A 419 -20.63 -24.31 -3.61
CA MET A 419 -21.03 -22.98 -4.03
C MET A 419 -20.73 -22.77 -5.52
N ASN A 420 -21.63 -22.11 -6.24
CA ASN A 420 -21.31 -21.66 -7.59
C ASN A 420 -20.28 -20.51 -7.58
N GLU A 421 -19.74 -20.16 -8.75
CA GLU A 421 -18.72 -19.13 -8.90
C GLU A 421 -19.16 -17.78 -8.32
N GLN A 422 -20.41 -17.37 -8.60
CA GLN A 422 -20.97 -16.11 -8.11
C GLN A 422 -21.10 -16.08 -6.58
N GLN A 423 -21.52 -17.20 -5.96
CA GLN A 423 -21.59 -17.34 -4.51
C GLN A 423 -20.20 -17.27 -3.87
N THR A 424 -19.19 -17.87 -4.51
CA THR A 424 -17.79 -17.79 -4.07
C THR A 424 -17.25 -16.37 -4.12
N LEU A 425 -17.52 -15.65 -5.21
CA LEU A 425 -17.14 -14.24 -5.37
C LEU A 425 -17.83 -13.35 -4.33
N ASN A 426 -19.12 -13.56 -4.08
CA ASN A 426 -19.87 -12.82 -3.06
C ASN A 426 -19.32 -13.06 -1.66
N LEU A 427 -18.99 -14.31 -1.30
CA LEU A 427 -18.39 -14.63 0.00
C LEU A 427 -17.01 -13.97 0.16
N LEU A 428 -16.18 -14.02 -0.87
CA LEU A 428 -14.87 -13.35 -0.87
C LEU A 428 -15.03 -11.83 -0.72
N LEU A 429 -16.02 -11.22 -1.37
CA LEU A 429 -16.32 -9.79 -1.23
C LEU A 429 -16.77 -9.45 0.20
N ILE A 430 -17.58 -10.31 0.84
CA ILE A 430 -17.99 -10.13 2.24
C ILE A 430 -16.78 -10.22 3.16
N ILE A 431 -15.93 -11.24 3.01
CA ILE A 431 -14.70 -11.40 3.80
C ILE A 431 -13.79 -10.16 3.63
N LYS A 432 -13.64 -9.67 2.39
CA LYS A 432 -12.88 -8.45 2.08
C LYS A 432 -13.44 -7.24 2.81
N THR A 433 -14.73 -6.98 2.66
CA THR A 433 -15.41 -5.83 3.27
C THR A 433 -15.30 -5.89 4.79
N LEU A 434 -15.54 -7.05 5.39
CA LEU A 434 -15.43 -7.27 6.84
C LEU A 434 -13.99 -7.21 7.35
N SER A 435 -12.99 -7.43 6.49
CA SER A 435 -11.58 -7.31 6.88
C SER A 435 -11.04 -5.87 6.85
N VAL A 436 -11.61 -4.99 6.01
CA VAL A 436 -11.08 -3.64 5.78
C VAL A 436 -11.96 -2.55 6.39
N LEU A 437 -13.28 -2.66 6.31
CA LEU A 437 -14.20 -1.63 6.85
C LEU A 437 -14.01 -1.41 8.36
N PRO A 438 -13.90 -2.45 9.22
CA PRO A 438 -13.63 -2.25 10.64
C PRO A 438 -12.29 -1.58 10.89
N LEU A 439 -11.27 -1.83 10.06
CA LEU A 439 -9.97 -1.17 10.18
C LEU A 439 -10.03 0.31 9.77
N ILE A 440 -10.80 0.65 8.74
CA ILE A 440 -11.03 2.06 8.38
C ILE A 440 -11.73 2.78 9.52
N LEU A 441 -12.85 2.24 10.01
CA LEU A 441 -13.63 2.86 11.09
C LEU A 441 -12.81 2.98 12.38
N CYS A 442 -12.15 1.89 12.81
CA CYS A 442 -11.30 1.90 14.01
C CYS A 442 -10.07 2.80 13.82
N GLY A 443 -9.52 2.87 12.60
CA GLY A 443 -8.36 3.69 12.28
C GLY A 443 -8.68 5.19 12.29
N LEU A 444 -9.85 5.59 11.79
CA LEU A 444 -10.32 6.98 11.87
C LEU A 444 -10.51 7.42 13.33
N VAL A 445 -11.13 6.57 14.15
CA VAL A 445 -11.26 6.80 15.60
C VAL A 445 -9.88 6.92 16.25
N GLY A 446 -8.94 6.03 15.90
CA GLY A 446 -7.60 6.03 16.47
C GLY A 446 -6.83 7.30 16.15
N PHE A 447 -6.98 7.84 14.93
CA PHE A 447 -6.32 9.08 14.53
C PHE A 447 -6.87 10.27 15.31
N ALA A 448 -8.20 10.30 15.51
CA ALA A 448 -8.84 11.31 16.36
C ALA A 448 -8.34 11.25 17.82
N LEU A 449 -8.11 10.05 18.35
CA LEU A 449 -7.58 9.83 19.71
C LEU A 449 -6.10 10.22 19.85
N CYS A 450 -5.34 10.27 18.75
CA CYS A 450 -3.90 10.59 18.74
C CYS A 450 -3.59 12.10 18.69
N ARG A 451 -4.60 12.98 18.87
CA ARG A 451 -4.51 14.44 18.66
C ARG A 451 -3.37 15.18 19.38
N ASN A 452 -2.75 14.58 20.39
CA ASN A 452 -1.63 15.17 21.12
C ASN A 452 -0.29 15.04 20.35
N ASN A 453 -0.19 14.17 19.35
CA ASN A 453 1.00 13.98 18.51
C ASN A 453 0.84 14.61 17.12
N ARG A 454 0.39 15.87 17.06
CA ARG A 454 -0.02 16.57 15.83
C ARG A 454 1.01 16.52 14.70
N THR A 455 2.30 16.71 15.01
CA THR A 455 3.36 16.72 13.99
C THR A 455 3.56 15.34 13.34
N VAL A 456 3.51 14.26 14.12
CA VAL A 456 3.61 12.89 13.59
C VAL A 456 2.35 12.52 12.81
N LEU A 457 1.18 12.94 13.29
CA LEU A 457 -0.06 12.77 12.55
C LEU A 457 -0.07 13.52 11.22
N LEU A 458 0.42 14.77 11.18
CA LEU A 458 0.57 15.54 9.94
C LEU A 458 1.45 14.81 8.93
N LEU A 459 2.57 14.22 9.37
CA LEU A 459 3.43 13.41 8.50
C LEU A 459 2.66 12.21 7.92
N ILE A 460 2.02 11.41 8.77
CA ILE A 460 1.27 10.21 8.35
C ILE A 460 0.11 10.59 7.41
N LEU A 461 -0.66 11.62 7.76
CA LEU A 461 -1.77 12.10 6.96
C LEU A 461 -1.30 12.71 5.62
N SER A 462 -0.10 13.29 5.56
CA SER A 462 0.50 13.74 4.29
C SER A 462 0.80 12.55 3.37
N ILE A 463 1.35 11.46 3.91
CA ILE A 463 1.64 10.23 3.15
C ILE A 463 0.33 9.59 2.63
N ILE A 464 -0.64 9.41 3.52
CA ILE A 464 -1.97 8.88 3.16
C ILE A 464 -2.66 9.78 2.13
N GLY A 465 -2.66 11.09 2.39
CA GLY A 465 -3.36 12.08 1.57
C GLY A 465 -2.81 12.20 0.16
N ILE A 466 -1.49 12.31 0.00
CA ILE A 466 -0.89 12.43 -1.35
C ILE A 466 -1.13 11.18 -2.17
N ARG A 467 -0.93 9.99 -1.59
CA ARG A 467 -1.19 8.75 -2.31
C ARG A 467 -2.66 8.61 -2.67
N THR A 468 -3.56 8.90 -1.75
CA THR A 468 -5.01 8.89 -2.01
C THR A 468 -5.36 9.88 -3.13
N ILE A 469 -4.92 11.13 -3.07
CA ILE A 469 -5.23 12.13 -4.09
C ILE A 469 -4.70 11.70 -5.46
N PHE A 470 -3.45 11.22 -5.54
CA PHE A 470 -2.87 10.78 -6.80
C PHE A 470 -3.68 9.63 -7.41
N MET A 471 -3.99 8.60 -6.61
CA MET A 471 -4.76 7.45 -7.07
C MET A 471 -6.20 7.82 -7.46
N ALA A 472 -6.73 8.91 -6.91
CA ALA A 472 -8.05 9.44 -7.29
C ALA A 472 -8.08 9.85 -8.77
N TYR A 473 -6.96 10.32 -9.32
CA TYR A 473 -6.85 10.80 -10.69
C TYR A 473 -6.10 9.86 -11.63
N HIS A 474 -5.53 8.77 -11.11
CA HIS A 474 -4.85 7.75 -11.89
C HIS A 474 -5.84 6.94 -12.74
N TYR A 475 -5.43 6.48 -13.92
CA TYR A 475 -6.31 5.80 -14.87
C TYR A 475 -6.67 4.38 -14.43
N ALA A 476 -5.79 3.72 -13.67
CA ALA A 476 -5.96 2.34 -13.19
C ALA A 476 -6.27 2.31 -11.68
N PRO A 477 -7.53 2.12 -11.27
CA PRO A 477 -7.90 2.09 -9.87
C PRO A 477 -7.65 0.71 -9.24
N GLU A 478 -6.39 0.35 -9.05
CA GLU A 478 -6.02 -0.91 -8.39
C GLU A 478 -5.73 -0.67 -6.89
N PRO A 479 -6.47 -1.31 -5.96
CA PRO A 479 -6.21 -1.22 -4.52
C PRO A 479 -4.81 -1.72 -4.13
N ARG A 480 -4.16 -2.51 -5.00
CA ARG A 480 -2.74 -2.89 -4.88
C ARG A 480 -1.82 -1.69 -4.64
N TYR A 481 -2.08 -0.55 -5.27
CA TYR A 481 -1.27 0.67 -5.07
C TYR A 481 -1.53 1.37 -3.73
N MET A 482 -2.57 0.97 -2.98
CA MET A 482 -2.92 1.51 -1.67
C MET A 482 -2.30 0.72 -0.51
N VAL A 483 -1.63 -0.40 -0.79
CA VAL A 483 -1.16 -1.33 0.27
C VAL A 483 -0.15 -0.72 1.23
N GLU A 484 0.65 0.25 0.79
CA GLU A 484 1.66 0.91 1.63
C GLU A 484 1.06 1.85 2.68
N ILE A 485 -0.21 2.26 2.54
CA ILE A 485 -0.86 3.19 3.49
C ILE A 485 -1.79 2.49 4.49
N TYR A 486 -2.22 1.26 4.23
CA TYR A 486 -3.01 0.50 5.20
C TYR A 486 -2.30 0.21 6.53
N PRO A 487 -0.97 -0.01 6.58
CA PRO A 487 -0.26 -0.17 7.85
C PRO A 487 -0.47 1.00 8.83
N TYR A 488 -0.66 2.23 8.34
CA TYR A 488 -0.95 3.37 9.20
C TYR A 488 -2.35 3.28 9.85
N LEU A 489 -3.33 2.69 9.14
CA LEU A 489 -4.62 2.34 9.74
C LEU A 489 -4.41 1.29 10.82
N SER A 490 -3.67 0.21 10.57
CA SER A 490 -3.39 -0.83 11.58
C SER A 490 -2.69 -0.27 12.83
N ALA A 491 -1.77 0.69 12.67
CA ALA A 491 -1.17 1.42 13.78
C ALA A 491 -2.23 2.18 14.59
N SER A 492 -3.08 2.92 13.91
CA SER A 492 -4.15 3.72 14.52
C SER A 492 -5.23 2.85 15.19
N CYS A 493 -5.63 1.74 14.58
CA CYS A 493 -6.56 0.76 15.15
C CYS A 493 -6.05 0.20 16.47
N GLY A 494 -4.74 -0.05 16.60
CA GLY A 494 -4.16 -0.50 17.87
C GLY A 494 -4.39 0.49 19.01
N VAL A 495 -4.37 1.79 18.72
CA VAL A 495 -4.70 2.84 19.69
C VAL A 495 -6.18 2.76 20.10
N THR A 496 -7.07 2.62 19.13
CA THR A 496 -8.52 2.44 19.39
C THR A 496 -8.78 1.22 20.27
N MET A 497 -8.19 0.07 19.93
CA MET A 497 -8.34 -1.15 20.72
C MET A 497 -7.79 -1.01 22.14
N ALA A 498 -6.68 -0.28 22.32
CA ALA A 498 -6.16 0.01 23.65
C ALA A 498 -7.12 0.84 24.50
N VAL A 499 -7.82 1.82 23.89
CA VAL A 499 -8.86 2.61 24.58
C VAL A 499 -10.07 1.75 24.93
N VAL A 500 -10.58 0.97 23.96
CA VAL A 500 -11.74 0.08 24.17
C VAL A 500 -11.46 -0.89 25.31
N TRP A 501 -10.28 -1.51 25.32
CA TRP A 501 -9.86 -2.40 26.40
C TRP A 501 -9.80 -1.71 27.76
N ALA A 502 -9.18 -0.52 27.83
CA ALA A 502 -9.08 0.24 29.07
C ALA A 502 -10.45 0.62 29.64
N ARG A 503 -11.43 0.93 28.78
CA ARG A 503 -12.81 1.21 29.17
C ARG A 503 -13.54 -0.05 29.64
N ALA A 504 -13.42 -1.15 28.89
CA ALA A 504 -14.05 -2.42 29.26
C ALA A 504 -13.59 -2.93 30.63
N ARG A 505 -12.28 -2.83 30.94
CA ARG A 505 -11.76 -3.18 32.27
C ARG A 505 -12.35 -2.34 33.40
N ARG A 506 -12.54 -1.03 33.18
CA ARG A 506 -13.13 -0.14 34.19
C ARG A 506 -14.58 -0.44 34.46
N LEU A 507 -15.36 -0.72 33.42
CA LEU A 507 -16.75 -1.12 33.59
C LEU A 507 -16.85 -2.43 34.38
N LYS A 508 -15.95 -3.38 34.11
CA LYS A 508 -15.86 -4.63 34.89
C LYS A 508 -15.47 -4.37 36.34
N GLN A 509 -14.52 -3.47 36.59
CA GLN A 509 -14.09 -3.10 37.95
C GLN A 509 -15.21 -2.39 38.72
N LYS A 510 -15.87 -1.38 38.12
CA LYS A 510 -17.05 -0.72 38.72
C LYS A 510 -18.17 -1.70 39.06
N LYS A 511 -18.42 -2.70 38.20
CA LYS A 511 -19.42 -3.74 38.46
C LYS A 511 -19.01 -4.65 39.63
N SER A 512 -17.72 -4.97 39.75
CA SER A 512 -17.17 -5.75 40.87
C SER A 512 -17.25 -4.97 42.18
N ASP A 513 -16.84 -3.70 42.16
CA ASP A 513 -16.84 -2.83 43.34
C ASP A 513 -18.28 -2.51 43.79
N GLY A 514 -19.20 -2.29 42.84
CA GLY A 514 -20.63 -2.12 43.12
C GLY A 514 -21.30 -3.38 43.66
N ALA A 515 -20.90 -4.56 43.21
CA ALA A 515 -21.36 -5.84 43.78
C ALA A 515 -20.81 -6.07 45.20
N HIS A 516 -19.57 -5.68 45.47
CA HIS A 516 -19.00 -5.70 46.82
C HIS A 516 -19.70 -4.71 47.77
N PHE A 517 -20.03 -3.50 47.30
CA PHE A 517 -20.80 -2.52 48.09
C PHE A 517 -22.23 -2.98 48.39
N ALA A 518 -22.87 -3.68 47.44
CA ALA A 518 -24.21 -4.24 47.67
C ALA A 518 -24.20 -5.38 48.71
N LEU A 519 -23.14 -6.20 48.75
CA LEU A 519 -22.96 -7.26 49.77
C LEU A 519 -22.65 -6.71 51.17
N PHE A 520 -21.93 -5.58 51.26
CA PHE A 520 -21.62 -4.92 52.54
C PHE A 520 -22.80 -4.15 53.15
N ASN A 521 -23.74 -3.66 52.32
CA ASN A 521 -24.96 -3.00 52.81
C ASN A 521 -26.13 -3.97 53.09
N SER A 522 -25.94 -5.27 52.83
CA SER A 522 -26.91 -6.33 53.12
C SER A 522 -26.60 -7.14 54.38
N GLN A 523 -25.59 -6.74 55.15
CA GLN A 523 -25.33 -7.17 56.53
C GLN A 523 -25.67 -6.03 57.47
#